data_AF-A0AAC9BYR4-F1
#
_entry.id   AF-A0AAC9BYR4-F1
#
_cell.length_a   1.000
_cell.length_b   1.000
_cell.length_c   1.000
_cell.angle_alpha   90.00
_cell.angle_beta   90.00
_cell.angle_gamma   90.00
#
_symmetry.space_group_name_H-M   'P 1'
#
loop_
_entity.id
_entity.type
_entity.pdbx_description
1 polymer ?
#
loop_
_entity_poly.entity_id
_entity_poly.type
_entity_poly.pdbx_seq_one_letter_code
_entity_poly.pdbx_strand_id
1 'polypeptide(L)'
;MSAEVLSTLMARSVALTPKADKTPKKVTYKVFWKTTAFWTEAHIADYHKEAPEIAERLIVEKYWAKDGDIKGNKFTCEDFALRLLCEFASKRGLPVKLKTGVRTYRNMENYTAAEHDRYVSHMYGFCEMVMLTYGAPDMQRVGVNTTSIETAEALLPGDILAQALDRPKDIAHHIQIAIAVSDSKIEIRQGNTGGISVRPFTTVQKWFGSNMADPQNSGYAGMPIEKGNYTKSGIGWTYRNESTGSMAEDFLKKFLFYRWNFLEFNK
;
A
#
# COMPACT_ATOMS: atom_id res chain seq x y z
N MET A 1 7.31 20.47 -25.67
CA MET A 1 7.96 19.66 -24.62
C MET A 1 9.19 20.42 -24.15
N SER A 2 9.15 21.02 -22.96
CA SER A 2 10.25 21.88 -22.48
C SER A 2 11.42 21.05 -21.95
N ALA A 3 12.62 21.62 -22.00
CA ALA A 3 13.86 21.00 -21.52
C ALA A 3 13.81 20.55 -20.03
N GLU A 4 12.90 21.12 -19.23
CA GLU A 4 12.67 20.72 -17.84
C GLU A 4 12.09 19.31 -17.70
N VAL A 5 11.23 18.88 -18.63
CA VAL A 5 10.65 17.52 -18.67
C VAL A 5 11.72 16.46 -18.99
N LEU A 6 12.74 16.85 -19.75
CA LEU A 6 13.91 16.00 -20.02
C LEU A 6 14.88 15.95 -18.84
N SER A 7 14.95 17.00 -18.02
CA SER A 7 15.84 17.04 -16.86
C SER A 7 15.34 16.18 -15.69
N THR A 8 14.02 16.02 -15.51
CA THR A 8 13.45 15.13 -14.49
C THR A 8 13.59 13.65 -14.85
N LEU A 9 13.75 13.31 -16.13
CA LEU A 9 14.18 11.98 -16.56
C LEU A 9 15.64 11.65 -16.18
N MET A 10 16.47 12.65 -15.85
CA MET A 10 17.90 12.48 -15.53
C MET A 10 18.17 12.08 -14.06
N ALA A 11 17.17 12.09 -13.17
CA ALA A 11 17.33 11.56 -11.81
C ALA A 11 17.42 10.01 -11.78
N ARG A 12 17.24 9.35 -12.93
CA ARG A 12 17.27 7.89 -13.10
C ARG A 12 18.66 7.45 -13.53
N SER A 13 19.64 7.47 -12.62
CA SER A 13 21.01 7.05 -12.94
C SER A 13 21.13 5.52 -13.05
N VAL A 14 20.61 4.94 -14.13
CA VAL A 14 21.48 4.06 -14.91
C VAL A 14 22.34 5.03 -15.67
N ALA A 15 23.65 5.06 -15.42
CA ALA A 15 24.57 5.85 -16.23
C ALA A 15 24.33 5.46 -17.70
N LEU A 16 23.67 6.35 -18.45
CA LEU A 16 23.43 6.13 -19.86
C LEU A 16 24.80 5.92 -20.49
N THR A 17 24.99 4.78 -21.14
CA THR A 17 26.26 4.47 -21.78
C THR A 17 26.57 5.59 -22.78
N PRO A 18 27.71 6.29 -22.66
CA PRO A 18 28.06 7.37 -23.58
C PRO A 18 27.94 6.87 -25.01
N LYS A 19 27.45 7.71 -25.93
CA LYS A 19 27.23 7.34 -27.35
C LYS A 19 28.49 6.75 -28.02
N ALA A 20 29.68 7.07 -27.50
CA ALA A 20 30.99 6.60 -27.99
C ALA A 20 31.39 5.20 -27.49
N ASP A 21 30.71 4.65 -26.48
CA ASP A 21 30.99 3.32 -25.95
C ASP A 21 30.41 2.26 -26.90
N LYS A 22 31.31 1.44 -27.44
CA LYS A 22 30.99 0.37 -28.41
C LYS A 22 30.39 -0.87 -27.75
N THR A 23 30.29 -0.88 -26.42
CA THR A 23 29.74 -1.95 -25.58
C THR A 23 28.63 -1.40 -24.69
N PRO A 24 27.45 -1.09 -25.25
CA PRO A 24 26.36 -0.52 -24.46
C PRO A 24 25.94 -1.47 -23.33
N LYS A 25 25.79 -0.95 -22.11
CA LYS A 25 25.22 -1.71 -21.01
C LYS A 25 23.75 -1.98 -21.31
N LYS A 26 23.41 -3.23 -21.59
CA LYS A 26 22.02 -3.67 -21.71
C LYS A 26 21.41 -3.72 -20.31
N VAL A 27 20.36 -2.94 -20.08
CA VAL A 27 19.54 -3.02 -18.87
C VAL A 27 18.19 -3.59 -19.26
N THR A 28 17.82 -4.69 -18.62
CA THR A 28 16.49 -5.30 -18.74
C THR A 28 15.65 -4.81 -17.58
N TYR A 29 14.42 -4.37 -17.86
CA TYR A 29 13.48 -3.93 -16.85
C TYR A 29 12.32 -4.90 -16.71
N LYS A 30 11.89 -5.15 -15.47
CA LYS A 30 10.55 -5.62 -15.18
C LYS A 30 9.63 -4.41 -15.18
N VAL A 31 8.62 -4.41 -16.05
CA VAL A 31 7.66 -3.31 -16.18
C VAL A 31 6.29 -3.84 -15.77
N PHE A 32 5.82 -3.47 -14.58
CA PHE A 32 4.48 -3.81 -14.13
C PHE A 32 3.44 -2.85 -14.74
N TRP A 33 3.77 -1.58 -14.84
CA TRP A 33 3.09 -0.65 -15.73
C TRP A 33 4.07 0.45 -16.14
N LYS A 34 3.85 1.02 -17.33
CA LYS A 34 4.70 2.10 -17.83
C LYS A 34 4.42 3.37 -17.04
N THR A 35 5.49 4.06 -16.64
CA THR A 35 5.38 5.42 -16.11
C THR A 35 5.22 6.39 -17.28
N THR A 36 4.03 6.95 -17.46
CA THR A 36 3.68 7.90 -18.52
C THR A 36 3.36 9.30 -18.00
N ALA A 37 3.17 9.44 -16.68
CA ALA A 37 2.96 10.70 -15.99
C ALA A 37 3.73 10.70 -14.67
N PHE A 38 3.80 11.86 -14.01
CA PHE A 38 4.36 12.03 -12.67
C PHE A 38 3.30 12.60 -11.75
N TRP A 39 3.42 12.30 -10.45
CA TRP A 39 2.54 12.84 -9.44
C TRP A 39 2.62 14.37 -9.43
N THR A 40 1.45 14.99 -9.38
CA THR A 40 1.23 16.42 -9.23
C THR A 40 0.17 16.61 -8.16
N GLU A 41 0.01 17.83 -7.65
CA GLU A 41 -1.07 18.15 -6.70
C GLU A 41 -2.46 17.78 -7.24
N ALA A 42 -2.69 17.93 -8.56
CA ALA A 42 -3.93 17.50 -9.19
C ALA A 42 -4.14 15.98 -9.09
N HIS A 43 -3.11 15.18 -9.36
CA HIS A 43 -3.19 13.73 -9.19
C HIS A 43 -3.40 13.32 -7.72
N ILE A 44 -2.83 14.07 -6.78
CA ILE A 44 -3.02 13.83 -5.34
C ILE A 44 -4.47 14.13 -4.94
N ALA A 45 -5.02 15.25 -5.39
CA ALA A 45 -6.43 15.59 -5.17
C ALA A 45 -7.37 14.54 -5.78
N ASP A 46 -7.09 14.09 -7.01
CA ASP A 46 -7.85 13.02 -7.67
C ASP A 46 -7.74 11.70 -6.91
N TYR A 47 -6.57 11.37 -6.36
CA TYR A 47 -6.39 10.19 -5.52
C TYR A 47 -7.32 10.22 -4.31
N HIS A 48 -7.33 11.34 -3.58
CA HIS A 48 -8.18 11.49 -2.40
C HIS A 48 -9.67 11.44 -2.77
N LYS A 49 -10.05 11.96 -3.95
CA LYS A 49 -11.43 11.88 -4.44
C LYS A 49 -11.85 10.46 -4.80
N GLU A 50 -10.97 9.67 -5.43
CA GLU A 50 -11.28 8.34 -5.95
C GLU A 50 -11.03 7.20 -4.95
N ALA A 51 -10.23 7.42 -3.92
CA ALA A 51 -9.94 6.42 -2.89
C ALA A 51 -11.20 5.73 -2.33
N PRO A 52 -12.31 6.45 -2.03
CA PRO A 52 -13.56 5.83 -1.59
C PRO A 52 -14.17 4.87 -2.60
N GLU A 53 -14.23 5.27 -3.87
CA GLU A 53 -14.82 4.46 -4.94
C GLU A 53 -13.96 3.22 -5.22
N ILE A 54 -12.64 3.37 -5.20
CA ILE A 54 -11.71 2.25 -5.33
C ILE A 54 -11.92 1.27 -4.17
N ALA A 55 -12.00 1.76 -2.93
CA ALA A 55 -12.23 0.93 -1.75
C ALA A 55 -13.53 0.13 -1.83
N GLU A 56 -14.66 0.77 -2.14
CA GLU A 56 -15.95 0.06 -2.25
C GLU A 56 -15.94 -0.97 -3.37
N ARG A 57 -15.34 -0.67 -4.52
CA ARG A 57 -15.19 -1.66 -5.59
C ARG A 57 -14.34 -2.85 -5.15
N LEU A 58 -13.23 -2.63 -4.42
CA LEU A 58 -12.39 -3.72 -3.90
C LEU A 58 -13.14 -4.62 -2.92
N ILE A 59 -14.11 -4.09 -2.16
CA ILE A 59 -14.96 -4.86 -1.24
C ILE A 59 -15.88 -5.82 -2.01
N VAL A 60 -16.47 -5.35 -3.12
CA VAL A 60 -17.47 -6.13 -3.86
C VAL A 60 -16.88 -6.95 -5.00
N GLU A 61 -15.66 -6.65 -5.45
CA GLU A 61 -14.98 -7.34 -6.56
C GLU A 61 -14.87 -8.85 -6.31
N LYS A 62 -15.30 -9.62 -7.31
CA LYS A 62 -15.25 -11.07 -7.36
C LYS A 62 -14.41 -11.51 -8.54
N TYR A 63 -13.64 -12.59 -8.37
CA TYR A 63 -12.83 -13.17 -9.43
C TYR A 63 -12.98 -14.69 -9.44
N TRP A 64 -12.79 -15.27 -10.62
CA TRP A 64 -12.72 -16.72 -10.81
C TRP A 64 -11.32 -17.20 -10.41
N ALA A 65 -11.27 -18.08 -9.42
CA ALA A 65 -10.06 -18.82 -9.11
C ALA A 65 -9.84 -19.93 -10.14
N LYS A 66 -8.60 -20.43 -10.24
CA LYS A 66 -8.19 -21.44 -11.23
C LYS A 66 -8.98 -22.77 -11.10
N ASP A 67 -9.55 -23.01 -9.92
CA ASP A 67 -10.41 -24.15 -9.57
C ASP A 67 -11.88 -23.94 -9.96
N GLY A 68 -12.25 -22.77 -10.51
CA GLY A 68 -13.63 -22.43 -10.88
C GLY A 68 -14.42 -21.76 -9.76
N ASP A 69 -13.84 -21.58 -8.57
CA ASP A 69 -14.53 -20.90 -7.46
C ASP A 69 -14.58 -19.38 -7.65
N ILE A 70 -15.71 -18.78 -7.30
CA ILE A 70 -15.83 -17.32 -7.22
C ILE A 70 -15.31 -16.86 -5.86
N LYS A 71 -14.18 -16.15 -5.84
CA LYS A 71 -13.55 -15.61 -4.62
C LYS A 71 -13.69 -14.08 -4.58
N GLY A 72 -13.85 -13.54 -3.39
CA GLY A 72 -13.75 -12.09 -3.15
C GLY A 72 -12.33 -11.71 -2.77
N ASN A 73 -12.01 -10.42 -2.86
CA ASN A 73 -10.73 -9.91 -2.39
C ASN A 73 -10.54 -10.18 -0.89
N LYS A 74 -9.32 -10.58 -0.55
CA LYS A 74 -8.83 -10.73 0.81
C LYS A 74 -7.52 -9.96 0.95
N PHE A 75 -7.36 -9.22 2.03
CA PHE A 75 -6.16 -8.43 2.27
C PHE A 75 -5.79 -8.44 3.75
N THR A 76 -4.49 -8.46 4.05
CA THR A 76 -3.98 -7.92 5.32
C THR A 76 -4.18 -6.41 5.34
N CYS A 77 -3.97 -5.78 6.50
CA CYS A 77 -4.27 -4.38 6.70
C CYS A 77 -3.49 -3.45 5.73
N GLU A 78 -2.21 -3.73 5.54
CA GLU A 78 -1.29 -3.02 4.65
C GLU A 78 -1.50 -3.35 3.17
N ASP A 79 -1.87 -4.60 2.86
CA ASP A 79 -2.08 -5.05 1.49
C ASP A 79 -3.29 -4.33 0.86
N PHE A 80 -4.31 -4.04 1.66
CA PHE A 80 -5.46 -3.25 1.21
C PHE A 80 -5.04 -1.82 0.82
N ALA A 81 -4.27 -1.15 1.69
CA ALA A 81 -3.74 0.19 1.44
C ALA A 81 -2.88 0.24 0.16
N LEU A 82 -2.01 -0.76 0.00
CA LEU A 82 -1.16 -0.91 -1.18
C LEU A 82 -1.99 -1.12 -2.45
N ARG A 83 -2.99 -2.01 -2.42
CA ARG A 83 -3.85 -2.28 -3.57
C ARG A 83 -4.59 -1.03 -4.02
N LEU A 84 -5.07 -0.22 -3.08
CA LEU A 84 -5.75 1.05 -3.38
C LEU A 84 -4.80 2.03 -4.08
N LEU A 85 -3.59 2.23 -3.55
CA LEU A 85 -2.56 3.08 -4.18
C LEU A 85 -2.20 2.60 -5.59
N CYS A 86 -1.88 1.33 -5.75
CA CYS A 86 -1.43 0.75 -7.01
C CYS A 86 -2.54 0.78 -8.08
N GLU A 87 -3.79 0.58 -7.70
CA GLU A 87 -4.89 0.64 -8.65
C GLU A 87 -5.08 2.06 -9.20
N PHE A 88 -5.04 3.09 -8.35
CA PHE A 88 -5.09 4.46 -8.82
C PHE A 88 -3.89 4.80 -9.71
N ALA A 89 -2.68 4.47 -9.24
CA ALA A 89 -1.43 4.85 -9.91
C ALA A 89 -1.27 4.17 -11.27
N SER A 90 -1.56 2.88 -11.36
CA SER A 90 -1.37 2.10 -12.58
C SER A 90 -2.28 2.55 -13.73
N LYS A 91 -3.54 2.90 -13.44
CA LYS A 91 -4.49 3.43 -14.45
C LYS A 91 -4.03 4.74 -15.07
N ARG A 92 -3.25 5.53 -14.33
CA ARG A 92 -2.74 6.85 -14.75
C ARG A 92 -1.28 6.82 -15.20
N GLY A 93 -0.64 5.65 -15.17
CA GLY A 93 0.79 5.51 -15.45
C GLY A 93 1.66 6.35 -14.52
N LEU A 94 1.24 6.51 -13.26
CA LEU A 94 1.99 7.22 -12.23
C LEU A 94 3.03 6.27 -11.59
N PRO A 95 4.22 6.77 -11.23
CA PRO A 95 5.23 5.93 -10.61
C PRO A 95 4.83 5.58 -9.18
N VAL A 96 5.22 4.38 -8.73
CA VAL A 96 5.15 4.00 -7.31
C VAL A 96 6.54 3.59 -6.88
N LYS A 97 6.96 4.07 -5.71
CA LYS A 97 8.24 3.71 -5.08
C LYS A 97 8.01 3.41 -3.60
N LEU A 98 8.23 2.17 -3.21
CA LEU A 98 8.02 1.71 -1.83
C LEU A 98 9.30 1.10 -1.29
N LYS A 99 9.71 1.48 -0.08
CA LYS A 99 10.95 1.03 0.53
C LYS A 99 10.69 0.24 1.79
N THR A 100 11.31 -0.92 1.92
CA THR A 100 11.40 -1.67 3.16
C THR A 100 12.76 -1.45 3.83
N GLY A 101 13.06 -2.18 4.89
CA GLY A 101 14.39 -2.14 5.51
C GLY A 101 15.53 -2.62 4.60
N VAL A 102 15.20 -3.41 3.57
CA VAL A 102 16.19 -4.13 2.76
C VAL A 102 16.03 -3.96 1.25
N ARG A 103 14.87 -3.51 0.77
CA ARG A 103 14.58 -3.40 -0.66
C ARG A 103 13.81 -2.12 -0.98
N THR A 104 13.99 -1.62 -2.20
CA THR A 104 13.10 -0.62 -2.80
C THR A 104 12.38 -1.29 -3.96
N TYR A 105 11.07 -1.11 -4.00
CA TYR A 105 10.16 -1.60 -5.02
C TYR A 105 9.72 -0.44 -5.90
N ARG A 106 9.76 -0.64 -7.22
CA ARG A 106 9.27 0.31 -8.21
C ARG A 106 8.35 -0.37 -9.21
N ASN A 107 7.39 0.37 -9.76
CA ASN A 107 6.54 -0.16 -10.84
C ASN A 107 7.33 -0.52 -12.12
N MET A 108 8.55 0.02 -12.25
CA MET A 108 9.55 -0.36 -13.25
C MET A 108 10.89 -0.62 -12.53
N GLU A 109 11.34 -1.88 -12.48
CA GLU A 109 12.54 -2.30 -11.74
C GLU A 109 13.60 -2.90 -12.66
N ASN A 110 14.88 -2.83 -12.25
CA ASN A 110 15.92 -3.64 -12.88
C ASN A 110 15.57 -5.11 -12.71
N TYR A 111 15.48 -5.83 -13.82
CA TYR A 111 15.06 -7.21 -13.81
C TYR A 111 16.17 -8.12 -13.26
N THR A 112 15.75 -9.00 -12.37
CA THR A 112 16.49 -10.18 -11.90
C THR A 112 15.51 -11.37 -11.88
N ALA A 113 15.95 -12.53 -12.36
CA ALA A 113 15.09 -13.72 -12.42
C ALA A 113 14.55 -14.11 -11.03
N ALA A 114 15.41 -14.08 -10.01
CA ALA A 114 15.09 -14.46 -8.64
C ALA A 114 13.97 -13.61 -8.02
N GLU A 115 13.85 -12.33 -8.39
CA GLU A 115 12.86 -11.43 -7.79
C GLU A 115 11.61 -11.26 -8.64
N HIS A 116 11.65 -11.57 -9.95
CA HIS A 116 10.61 -11.11 -10.88
C HIS A 116 9.90 -12.22 -11.67
N ASP A 117 10.48 -13.42 -11.83
CA ASP A 117 9.94 -14.45 -12.73
C ASP A 117 8.58 -14.97 -12.28
N ARG A 118 8.33 -15.00 -10.97
CA ARG A 118 7.06 -15.45 -10.38
C ARG A 118 5.91 -14.46 -10.54
N TYR A 119 6.19 -13.20 -10.88
CA TYR A 119 5.19 -12.14 -10.92
C TYR A 119 4.85 -11.76 -12.35
N VAL A 120 3.56 -11.60 -12.63
CA VAL A 120 3.04 -11.14 -13.92
C VAL A 120 3.31 -9.64 -14.10
N SER A 121 3.53 -9.20 -15.35
CA SER A 121 3.89 -7.82 -15.70
C SER A 121 2.66 -6.90 -15.78
N HIS A 122 1.91 -6.79 -14.68
CA HIS A 122 0.80 -5.86 -14.50
C HIS A 122 0.67 -5.43 -13.03
N MET A 123 -0.26 -4.51 -12.73
CA MET A 123 -0.46 -3.98 -11.36
C MET A 123 -0.58 -5.09 -10.30
N TYR A 124 -1.35 -6.15 -10.54
CA TYR A 124 -1.49 -7.21 -9.52
C TYR A 124 -0.17 -7.92 -9.23
N GLY A 125 0.69 -8.19 -10.22
CA GLY A 125 1.99 -8.81 -9.99
C GLY A 125 2.95 -7.90 -9.22
N PHE A 126 2.84 -6.57 -9.38
CA PHE A 126 3.58 -5.64 -8.54
C PHE A 126 3.09 -5.70 -7.09
N CYS A 127 1.77 -5.67 -6.89
CA CYS A 127 1.18 -5.80 -5.57
C CYS A 127 1.63 -7.11 -4.90
N GLU A 128 1.47 -8.26 -5.56
CA GLU A 128 1.89 -9.57 -5.04
C GLU A 128 3.39 -9.62 -4.67
N MET A 129 4.23 -8.91 -5.42
CA MET A 129 5.66 -8.80 -5.14
C MET A 129 5.97 -7.96 -3.90
N VAL A 130 5.28 -6.83 -3.74
CA VAL A 130 5.49 -5.93 -2.61
C VAL A 130 4.90 -6.53 -1.33
N MET A 131 3.66 -7.04 -1.38
CA MET A 131 2.92 -7.64 -0.26
C MET A 131 3.70 -8.77 0.44
N LEU A 132 4.56 -9.48 -0.30
CA LEU A 132 5.37 -10.56 0.25
C LEU A 132 6.28 -10.13 1.42
N THR A 133 6.75 -8.87 1.42
CA THR A 133 7.71 -8.39 2.44
C THR A 133 7.40 -7.03 3.04
N TYR A 134 6.47 -6.27 2.44
CA TYR A 134 6.07 -4.96 2.91
C TYR A 134 5.03 -5.09 4.02
N GLY A 135 5.35 -4.64 5.23
CA GLY A 135 4.44 -4.68 6.37
C GLY A 135 3.98 -3.29 6.83
N ALA A 136 3.04 -3.26 7.79
CA ALA A 136 2.63 -2.03 8.46
C ALA A 136 3.80 -1.12 8.94
N PRO A 137 4.91 -1.65 9.52
CA PRO A 137 6.06 -0.81 9.90
C PRO A 137 6.72 -0.08 8.73
N ASP A 138 6.75 -0.67 7.53
CA ASP A 138 7.36 -0.03 6.37
C ASP A 138 6.52 1.15 5.88
N MET A 139 5.22 1.13 6.10
CA MET A 139 4.33 2.25 5.78
C MET A 139 4.62 3.51 6.60
N GLN A 140 5.13 3.37 7.83
CA GLN A 140 5.51 4.50 8.69
C GLN A 140 6.85 5.16 8.33
N ARG A 141 7.51 4.76 7.23
CA ARG A 141 8.79 5.36 6.82
C ARG A 141 8.59 6.77 6.26
N VAL A 142 8.54 7.75 7.18
CA VAL A 142 8.37 9.18 6.88
C VAL A 142 9.50 9.69 5.99
N GLY A 143 9.17 10.53 5.02
CA GLY A 143 10.10 11.07 4.03
C GLY A 143 10.48 10.09 2.93
N VAL A 144 9.99 8.84 3.01
CA VAL A 144 10.28 7.79 2.02
C VAL A 144 9.00 7.25 1.41
N ASN A 145 8.18 6.56 2.20
CA ASN A 145 6.91 5.98 1.74
C ASN A 145 5.75 6.93 2.03
N THR A 146 5.84 7.66 3.14
CA THR A 146 4.77 8.52 3.64
C THR A 146 5.29 9.86 4.15
N THR A 147 4.36 10.79 4.37
CA THR A 147 4.53 12.02 5.15
C THR A 147 3.60 11.96 6.35
N SER A 148 4.03 12.48 7.50
CA SER A 148 3.19 12.55 8.71
C SER A 148 2.06 13.55 8.55
N ILE A 149 0.91 13.23 9.15
CA ILE A 149 -0.21 14.14 9.33
C ILE A 149 -0.36 14.35 10.84
N GLU A 150 -0.47 15.60 11.29
CA GLU A 150 -0.43 15.91 12.73
C GLU A 150 -1.76 15.63 13.43
N THR A 151 -2.89 15.87 12.76
CA THR A 151 -4.22 15.81 13.37
C THR A 151 -5.19 14.97 12.56
N ALA A 152 -6.21 14.45 13.25
CA ALA A 152 -7.28 13.69 12.63
C ALA A 152 -8.10 14.55 11.64
N GLU A 153 -8.24 15.84 11.94
CA GLU A 153 -8.94 16.83 11.12
C GLU A 153 -8.21 17.14 9.80
N ALA A 154 -6.91 16.86 9.70
CA ALA A 154 -6.13 17.05 8.48
C ALA A 154 -6.14 15.81 7.55
N LEU A 155 -6.80 14.73 7.97
CA LEU A 155 -6.96 13.53 7.16
C LEU A 155 -7.84 13.81 5.93
N LEU A 156 -7.45 13.20 4.82
CA LEU A 156 -8.22 13.12 3.59
C LEU A 156 -8.52 11.64 3.29
N PRO A 157 -9.57 11.33 2.50
CA PRO A 157 -9.79 9.95 2.08
C PRO A 157 -8.57 9.39 1.34
N GLY A 158 -8.22 8.12 1.58
CA GLY A 158 -6.98 7.50 1.11
C GLY A 158 -5.79 7.68 2.06
N ASP A 159 -5.88 8.54 3.07
CA ASP A 159 -4.85 8.64 4.11
C ASP A 159 -4.88 7.44 5.06
N ILE A 160 -3.74 7.21 5.71
CA ILE A 160 -3.42 6.04 6.51
C ILE A 160 -3.51 6.39 7.98
N LEU A 161 -4.24 5.55 8.72
CA LEU A 161 -4.23 5.49 10.18
C LEU A 161 -3.44 4.24 10.57
N ALA A 162 -2.28 4.43 11.19
CA ALA A 162 -1.39 3.35 11.60
C ALA A 162 -1.43 3.16 13.12
N GLN A 163 -1.96 2.03 13.58
CA GLN A 163 -2.03 1.70 15.00
C GLN A 163 -0.64 1.34 15.50
N ALA A 164 -0.11 2.18 16.38
CA ALA A 164 1.31 2.16 16.73
C ALA A 164 1.57 2.51 18.20
N LEU A 165 0.82 3.47 18.74
CA LEU A 165 1.03 4.05 20.09
C LEU A 165 0.57 3.13 21.23
N ASP A 166 0.05 1.95 20.90
CA ASP A 166 -0.27 0.88 21.86
C ASP A 166 0.80 -0.21 21.93
N ARG A 167 1.95 -0.02 21.27
CA ARG A 167 3.11 -0.91 21.32
C ARG A 167 4.40 -0.12 21.58
N PRO A 168 5.45 -0.77 22.12
CA PRO A 168 6.75 -0.12 22.30
C PRO A 168 7.32 0.42 20.99
N LYS A 169 7.99 1.59 21.08
CA LYS A 169 8.68 2.27 19.97
C LYS A 169 7.76 2.77 18.86
N ASP A 170 6.46 2.85 19.10
CA ASP A 170 5.46 3.41 18.18
C ASP A 170 5.53 2.75 16.78
N ILE A 171 5.75 1.43 16.77
CA ILE A 171 5.84 0.63 15.55
C ILE A 171 4.45 0.12 15.18
N ALA A 172 4.01 0.49 13.98
CA ALA A 172 2.73 0.11 13.42
C ALA A 172 2.64 -1.41 13.26
N HIS A 173 1.50 -1.93 13.68
CA HIS A 173 1.15 -3.34 13.53
C HIS A 173 -0.21 -3.55 12.89
N HIS A 174 -0.96 -2.46 12.69
CA HIS A 174 -2.24 -2.47 12.01
C HIS A 174 -2.43 -1.17 11.23
N ILE A 175 -3.07 -1.27 10.06
CA ILE A 175 -3.32 -0.17 9.14
C ILE A 175 -4.82 -0.05 8.86
N GLN A 176 -5.32 1.17 8.87
CA GLN A 176 -6.66 1.51 8.39
C GLN A 176 -6.53 2.63 7.37
N ILE A 177 -7.44 2.67 6.40
CA ILE A 177 -7.51 3.75 5.41
C ILE A 177 -8.76 4.59 5.67
N ALA A 178 -8.59 5.90 5.81
CA ALA A 178 -9.70 6.85 5.85
C ALA A 178 -10.42 6.86 4.50
N ILE A 179 -11.74 6.79 4.49
CA ILE A 179 -12.57 6.81 3.28
C ILE A 179 -13.57 7.97 3.31
N ALA A 180 -13.91 8.49 4.48
CA ALA A 180 -14.58 9.78 4.63
C ALA A 180 -14.12 10.44 5.92
N VAL A 181 -14.00 11.76 5.93
CA VAL A 181 -13.54 12.54 7.08
C VAL A 181 -14.44 13.77 7.23
N SER A 182 -14.88 14.03 8.44
CA SER A 182 -15.54 15.26 8.88
C SER A 182 -15.09 15.62 10.30
N ASP A 183 -15.48 16.79 10.78
CA ASP A 183 -15.10 17.30 12.11
C ASP A 183 -15.51 16.37 13.27
N SER A 184 -16.49 15.48 13.05
CA SER A 184 -17.03 14.59 14.07
C SER A 184 -17.02 13.11 13.69
N LYS A 185 -16.62 12.75 12.47
CA LYS A 185 -16.66 11.35 12.00
C LYS A 185 -15.51 11.04 11.03
N ILE A 186 -14.88 9.89 11.22
CA ILE A 186 -13.93 9.30 10.26
C ILE A 186 -14.46 7.92 9.89
N GLU A 187 -14.75 7.68 8.62
CA GLU A 187 -15.06 6.35 8.12
C GLU A 187 -13.80 5.70 7.61
N ILE A 188 -13.60 4.42 7.94
CA ILE A 188 -12.42 3.67 7.55
C ILE A 188 -12.78 2.37 6.83
N ARG A 189 -11.81 1.87 6.06
CA ARG A 189 -11.77 0.49 5.56
C ARG A 189 -10.44 -0.12 5.97
N GLN A 190 -10.46 -1.41 6.28
CA GLN A 190 -9.27 -2.12 6.71
C GLN A 190 -9.28 -3.55 6.16
N GLY A 191 -8.12 -4.01 5.68
CA GLY A 191 -7.87 -5.45 5.64
C GLY A 191 -7.67 -5.99 7.05
N ASN A 192 -7.68 -7.31 7.19
CA ASN A 192 -7.45 -7.97 8.47
C ASN A 192 -6.68 -9.27 8.24
N THR A 193 -6.08 -9.81 9.29
CA THR A 193 -5.29 -11.05 9.19
C THR A 193 -5.93 -12.14 10.03
N GLY A 194 -6.25 -13.27 9.40
CA GLY A 194 -6.78 -14.45 10.07
C GLY A 194 -5.66 -15.26 10.73
N GLY A 195 -5.84 -15.63 11.99
CA GLY A 195 -4.91 -16.48 12.74
C GLY A 195 -3.82 -15.71 13.51
N ILE A 196 -3.06 -16.44 14.35
CA ILE A 196 -2.02 -15.88 15.22
C ILE A 196 -0.82 -15.44 14.38
N SER A 197 -0.84 -14.18 13.91
CA SER A 197 0.24 -13.57 13.12
C SER A 197 1.33 -12.94 13.99
N VAL A 198 1.67 -13.58 15.11
CA VAL A 198 2.79 -13.18 15.97
C VAL A 198 3.90 -14.23 15.90
N ARG A 199 5.14 -13.79 16.01
CA ARG A 199 6.27 -14.72 16.18
C ARG A 199 6.08 -15.47 17.52
N PRO A 200 6.37 -16.78 17.59
CA PRO A 200 7.07 -17.59 16.57
C PRO A 200 6.17 -18.29 15.54
N PHE A 201 4.85 -18.19 15.64
CA PHE A 201 3.91 -18.97 14.81
C PHE A 201 4.08 -18.73 13.29
N THR A 202 4.30 -17.47 12.89
CA THR A 202 4.59 -17.10 11.49
C THR A 202 5.92 -17.66 10.97
N THR A 203 6.88 -17.97 11.85
CA THR A 203 8.18 -18.58 11.48
C THR A 203 8.01 -20.07 11.26
N VAL A 204 7.20 -20.73 12.10
CA VAL A 204 6.88 -22.16 11.97
C VAL A 204 6.05 -22.43 10.72
N GLN A 205 5.04 -21.62 10.41
CA GLN A 205 4.21 -21.80 9.21
C GLN A 205 4.99 -21.56 7.90
N LYS A 206 5.93 -20.60 7.88
CA LYS A 206 6.87 -20.42 6.76
C LYS A 206 7.74 -21.65 6.53
N TRP A 207 8.12 -22.37 7.60
CA TRP A 207 8.90 -23.61 7.50
C TRP A 207 8.09 -24.78 6.93
N PHE A 208 6.77 -24.81 7.15
CA PHE A 208 5.85 -25.80 6.57
C PHE A 208 5.28 -25.44 5.18
N GLY A 209 5.85 -24.45 4.49
CA GLY A 209 5.47 -24.09 3.12
C GLY A 209 4.23 -23.19 2.98
N SER A 210 3.60 -22.80 4.11
CA SER A 210 2.48 -21.87 4.15
C SER A 210 2.99 -20.48 4.50
N ASN A 211 3.23 -19.64 3.49
CA ASN A 211 3.61 -18.25 3.73
C ASN A 211 2.35 -17.38 3.83
N MET A 212 1.92 -17.09 5.05
CA MET A 212 0.74 -16.26 5.35
C MET A 212 0.79 -14.85 4.77
N ALA A 213 1.99 -14.35 4.44
CA ALA A 213 2.21 -13.06 3.80
C ALA A 213 2.24 -13.12 2.26
N ASP A 214 2.16 -14.32 1.66
CA ASP A 214 2.23 -14.49 0.21
C ASP A 214 0.80 -14.58 -0.37
N PRO A 215 0.30 -13.54 -1.07
CA PRO A 215 -1.06 -13.56 -1.64
C PRO A 215 -1.24 -14.60 -2.76
N GLN A 216 -0.16 -15.17 -3.31
CA GLN A 216 -0.24 -16.25 -4.29
C GLN A 216 -0.36 -17.65 -3.63
N ASN A 217 -0.22 -17.74 -2.30
CA ASN A 217 -0.29 -19.01 -1.55
C ASN A 217 -1.72 -19.27 -1.01
N SER A 218 -2.16 -20.53 -1.00
CA SER A 218 -3.45 -20.93 -0.45
C SER A 218 -3.58 -20.64 1.05
N GLY A 219 -2.45 -20.55 1.77
CA GLY A 219 -2.37 -20.18 3.18
C GLY A 219 -2.31 -18.67 3.46
N TYR A 220 -2.55 -17.82 2.45
CA TYR A 220 -2.56 -16.36 2.65
C TYR A 220 -3.57 -15.94 3.72
N ALA A 221 -3.11 -15.10 4.64
CA ALA A 221 -3.86 -14.79 5.86
C ALA A 221 -4.78 -13.58 5.74
N GLY A 222 -4.80 -12.89 4.59
CA GLY A 222 -5.72 -11.78 4.38
C GLY A 222 -7.18 -12.19 4.59
N MET A 223 -7.97 -11.26 5.11
CA MET A 223 -9.39 -11.42 5.37
C MET A 223 -10.22 -10.48 4.48
N PRO A 224 -11.54 -10.69 4.36
CA PRO A 224 -12.42 -9.69 3.75
C PRO A 224 -12.22 -8.31 4.36
N ILE A 225 -12.30 -7.28 3.53
CA ILE A 225 -12.18 -5.89 3.98
C ILE A 225 -13.35 -5.56 4.92
N GLU A 226 -13.04 -5.01 6.09
CA GLU A 226 -14.00 -4.60 7.09
C GLU A 226 -14.30 -3.10 7.02
N LYS A 227 -15.50 -2.73 7.51
CA LYS A 227 -15.96 -1.35 7.63
C LYS A 227 -15.90 -0.93 9.09
N GLY A 228 -15.44 0.30 9.33
CA GLY A 228 -15.46 0.89 10.66
C GLY A 228 -15.63 2.39 10.60
N ASN A 229 -15.95 2.99 11.74
CA ASN A 229 -15.98 4.42 11.89
C ASN A 229 -15.44 4.85 13.26
N TYR A 230 -14.89 6.06 13.31
CA TYR A 230 -14.60 6.80 14.52
C TYR A 230 -15.61 7.94 14.63
N THR A 231 -16.19 8.12 15.80
CA THR A 231 -17.08 9.24 16.10
C THR A 231 -16.48 10.06 17.25
N LYS A 232 -16.40 11.37 17.07
CA LYS A 232 -15.89 12.29 18.09
C LYS A 232 -16.86 12.36 19.26
N SER A 233 -16.34 12.25 20.47
CA SER A 233 -17.08 12.27 21.73
C SER A 233 -16.33 13.11 22.76
N GLY A 234 -16.92 13.34 23.93
CA GLY A 234 -16.31 14.16 24.99
C GLY A 234 -14.99 13.60 25.54
N ILE A 235 -14.72 12.30 25.35
CA ILE A 235 -13.52 11.61 25.83
C ILE A 235 -12.48 11.34 24.73
N GLY A 236 -12.73 11.81 23.49
CA GLY A 236 -11.89 11.54 22.33
C GLY A 236 -12.67 10.86 21.21
N TRP A 237 -12.02 10.00 20.43
CA TRP A 237 -12.61 9.38 19.24
C TRP A 237 -12.97 7.91 19.48
N THR A 238 -14.26 7.62 19.56
CA THR A 238 -14.78 6.27 19.80
C THR A 238 -14.89 5.50 18.50
N TYR A 239 -14.29 4.31 18.45
CA TYR A 239 -14.32 3.40 17.32
C TYR A 239 -15.53 2.47 17.38
N ARG A 240 -16.11 2.19 16.21
CA ARG A 240 -17.09 1.12 15.97
C ARG A 240 -16.72 0.36 14.71
N ASN A 241 -16.56 -0.95 14.83
CA ASN A 241 -16.49 -1.86 13.69
C ASN A 241 -17.92 -2.19 13.24
N GLU A 242 -18.26 -1.84 12.01
CA GLU A 242 -19.60 -2.09 11.45
C GLU A 242 -19.76 -3.53 10.96
N SER A 243 -18.65 -4.23 10.68
CA SER A 243 -18.64 -5.62 10.26
C SER A 243 -18.81 -6.59 11.43
N THR A 244 -18.23 -6.30 12.61
CA THR A 244 -18.29 -7.17 13.80
C THR A 244 -19.17 -6.65 14.93
N GLY A 245 -19.52 -5.36 14.91
CA GLY A 245 -20.22 -4.69 16.01
C GLY A 245 -19.33 -4.29 17.19
N SER A 246 -18.02 -4.59 17.15
CA SER A 246 -17.08 -4.25 18.22
C SER A 246 -16.96 -2.73 18.40
N MET A 247 -16.78 -2.27 19.64
CA MET A 247 -16.62 -0.86 19.99
C MET A 247 -15.43 -0.65 20.93
N ALA A 248 -14.79 0.51 20.82
CA ALA A 248 -13.72 0.92 21.72
C ALA A 248 -13.74 2.44 21.91
N GLU A 249 -13.82 2.89 23.16
CA GLU A 249 -13.78 4.31 23.52
C GLU A 249 -12.38 4.89 23.37
N ASP A 250 -12.30 6.15 22.88
CA ASP A 250 -11.07 6.90 22.69
C ASP A 250 -9.94 6.07 22.07
N PHE A 251 -10.27 5.35 20.98
CA PHE A 251 -9.38 4.37 20.36
C PHE A 251 -8.40 5.02 19.38
N LEU A 252 -8.78 6.14 18.76
CA LEU A 252 -7.95 6.82 17.76
C LEU A 252 -6.62 7.32 18.34
N LYS A 253 -6.53 7.58 19.65
CA LYS A 253 -5.27 7.98 20.31
C LYS A 253 -4.13 6.95 20.17
N LYS A 254 -4.46 5.72 19.77
CA LYS A 254 -3.48 4.66 19.51
C LYS A 254 -2.83 4.76 18.13
N PHE A 255 -3.30 5.68 17.28
CA PHE A 255 -2.92 5.77 15.88
C PHE A 255 -2.05 6.98 15.60
N LEU A 256 -1.11 6.78 14.68
CA LEU A 256 -0.38 7.83 13.98
C LEU A 256 -0.96 7.99 12.57
N PHE A 257 -0.94 9.22 12.03
CA PHE A 257 -1.56 9.53 10.75
C PHE A 257 -0.51 9.80 9.68
N TYR A 258 -0.77 9.28 8.47
CA TYR A 258 0.16 9.38 7.36
C TYR A 258 -0.55 9.59 6.03
N ARG A 259 0.11 10.31 5.13
CA ARG A 259 -0.23 10.39 3.70
C ARG A 259 0.85 9.69 2.90
N TRP A 260 0.52 9.08 1.77
CA TRP A 260 1.56 8.60 0.84
C TRP A 260 2.45 9.75 0.39
N ASN A 261 3.75 9.50 0.27
CA ASN A 261 4.70 10.50 -0.20
C ASN A 261 4.68 10.56 -1.74
N PHE A 262 3.55 10.98 -2.31
CA PHE A 262 3.29 10.94 -3.76
C PHE A 262 4.38 11.59 -4.59
N LEU A 263 4.84 12.77 -4.20
CA LEU A 263 5.88 13.50 -4.93
C LEU A 263 7.26 12.81 -4.84
N GLU A 264 7.54 12.10 -3.74
CA GLU A 264 8.77 11.31 -3.61
C GLU A 264 8.77 10.11 -4.56
N PHE A 265 7.60 9.59 -4.96
CA PHE A 265 7.51 8.50 -5.93
C PHE A 265 7.98 8.92 -7.34
N ASN A 266 8.05 10.21 -7.63
CA ASN A 266 8.61 10.72 -8.89
C ASN A 266 10.13 10.52 -9.01
N LYS A 267 10.82 10.31 -7.88
CA LYS A 267 12.29 10.23 -7.80
C LYS A 267 12.82 8.79 -7.87
#